data_AF-A0AAN1XVF9-F1
#
_entry.id   AF-A0AAN1XVF9-F1
#
_cell.length_a   1.000
_cell.length_b   1.000
_cell.length_c   1.000
_cell.angle_alpha   90.00
_cell.angle_beta   90.00
_cell.angle_gamma   90.00
#
_symmetry.space_group_name_H-M   'P 1'
#
loop_
_entity.id
_entity.type
_entity.pdbx_description
1 polymer ?
#
loop_
_entity_poly.entity_id
_entity_poly.type
_entity_poly.pdbx_seq_one_letter_code
_entity_poly.pdbx_strand_id
1 'polypeptide(L)'
;MSEPIEVIPAWKRGGGLALVCEKCLNVRFAQDYPEHAGDERLKLREWLKERLRHDGHWGAIRATGTTCLDVCAKGRVTIVLEPAARGGAPSCLVFDPLEDRELIYDTIVRMLAPGERVDVP
;
A
#
# COMPACT_ATOMS: atom_id res chain seq x y z
N MET A 1 31.86 15.02 -9.43
CA MET A 1 30.61 14.61 -8.77
C MET A 1 29.61 14.37 -9.87
N SER A 2 28.97 13.21 -9.92
CA SER A 2 27.92 12.92 -10.91
C SER A 2 26.61 13.61 -10.50
N GLU A 3 25.85 14.07 -11.47
CA GLU A 3 24.52 14.66 -11.26
C GLU A 3 23.46 13.56 -11.16
N PRO A 4 22.38 13.78 -10.38
CA PRO A 4 21.27 12.84 -10.31
C PRO A 4 20.50 12.81 -11.63
N ILE A 5 20.12 11.60 -12.07
CA ILE A 5 19.25 11.40 -13.23
C ILE A 5 17.82 11.20 -12.72
N GLU A 6 16.90 12.01 -13.23
CA GLU A 6 15.48 11.84 -12.95
C GLU A 6 14.89 10.69 -13.77
N VAL A 7 14.12 9.81 -13.11
CA VAL A 7 13.41 8.71 -13.75
C VAL A 7 11.97 8.66 -13.28
N ILE A 8 11.05 8.35 -14.20
CA ILE A 8 9.63 8.24 -13.90
C ILE A 8 9.27 6.75 -13.75
N PRO A 9 8.90 6.29 -12.54
CA PRO A 9 8.54 4.90 -12.33
C PRO A 9 7.21 4.55 -13.02
N ALA A 10 6.99 3.27 -13.30
CA ALA A 10 5.80 2.81 -14.02
C ALA A 10 4.48 3.22 -13.33
N TRP A 11 4.41 3.16 -12.01
CA TRP A 11 3.22 3.50 -11.24
C TRP A 11 2.84 4.98 -11.30
N LYS A 12 3.79 5.87 -11.63
CA LYS A 12 3.52 7.31 -11.88
C LYS A 12 2.75 7.54 -13.18
N ARG A 13 2.64 6.55 -14.08
CA ARG A 13 1.98 6.66 -15.39
C ARG A 13 0.45 6.47 -15.31
N GLY A 14 -0.17 6.94 -14.24
CA GLY A 14 -1.63 6.92 -14.06
C GLY A 14 -2.16 5.94 -13.00
N GLY A 15 -1.29 5.27 -12.24
CA GLY A 15 -1.71 4.44 -11.11
C GLY A 15 -1.40 5.09 -9.76
N GLY A 16 -0.61 4.45 -8.91
CA GLY A 16 -0.22 5.02 -7.62
C GLY A 16 0.65 4.14 -6.72
N LEU A 17 0.96 4.67 -5.54
CA LEU A 17 1.84 4.07 -4.55
C LEU A 17 1.08 3.80 -3.24
N ALA A 18 1.15 2.57 -2.74
CA ALA A 18 0.69 2.16 -1.42
C ALA A 18 1.90 1.88 -0.53
N LEU A 19 2.01 2.61 0.57
CA LEU A 19 3.07 2.52 1.58
C LEU A 19 2.53 1.81 2.81
N VAL A 20 2.98 0.58 3.05
CA VAL A 20 2.55 -0.26 4.18
C VAL A 20 3.55 -0.11 5.33
N CYS A 21 3.11 0.35 6.49
CA CYS A 21 3.99 0.49 7.65
C CYS A 21 4.36 -0.89 8.24
N GLU A 22 5.55 -1.38 7.92
CA GLU A 22 6.02 -2.70 8.37
C GLU A 22 6.33 -2.72 9.87
N LYS A 23 6.60 -1.55 10.48
CA LYS A 23 6.74 -1.45 11.94
C LYS A 23 5.41 -1.72 12.66
N CYS A 24 4.28 -1.35 12.06
CA CYS A 24 2.96 -1.68 12.64
C CYS A 24 2.79 -3.20 12.72
N LEU A 25 3.10 -3.92 11.64
CA LEU A 25 2.91 -5.37 11.52
C LEU A 25 3.95 -6.17 12.32
N ASN A 26 5.23 -5.89 12.08
CA ASN A 26 6.32 -6.76 12.55
C ASN A 26 6.78 -6.46 13.98
N VAL A 27 6.43 -5.29 14.52
CA VAL A 27 6.89 -4.84 15.84
C VAL A 27 5.72 -4.49 16.76
N ARG A 28 4.87 -3.54 16.36
CA ARG A 28 3.80 -3.05 17.24
C ARG A 28 2.71 -4.10 17.45
N PHE A 29 2.25 -4.73 16.38
CA PHE A 29 1.20 -5.73 16.47
C PHE A 29 1.61 -6.91 17.35
N ALA A 30 2.81 -7.45 17.17
CA ALA A 30 3.34 -8.53 18.01
C ALA A 30 3.55 -8.12 19.48
N GLN A 31 3.80 -6.83 19.77
CA GLN A 31 3.86 -6.32 21.14
C GLN A 31 2.46 -6.20 21.77
N ASP A 32 1.48 -5.75 20.98
CA ASP A 32 0.11 -5.55 21.43
C ASP A 32 -0.66 -6.88 21.54
N TYR A 33 -0.35 -7.86 20.68
CA TYR A 33 -1.00 -9.17 20.55
C TYR A 33 0.04 -10.28 20.33
N PRO A 34 0.80 -10.67 21.37
CA PRO A 34 1.86 -11.67 21.27
C PRO A 34 1.42 -13.04 20.77
N GLU A 35 0.16 -13.43 21.02
CA GLU A 35 -0.45 -14.67 20.56
C GLU A 35 -0.57 -14.77 19.03
N HIS A 36 -0.50 -13.64 18.33
CA HIS A 36 -0.53 -13.55 16.88
C HIS A 36 0.84 -13.24 16.27
N ALA A 37 1.92 -13.28 17.08
CA ALA A 37 3.26 -13.06 16.59
C ALA A 37 3.65 -14.12 15.55
N GLY A 38 4.05 -13.68 14.36
CA GLY A 38 4.42 -14.56 13.26
C GLY A 38 3.24 -15.11 12.44
N ASP A 39 2.01 -14.64 12.66
CA ASP A 39 0.87 -15.00 11.81
C ASP A 39 1.16 -14.61 10.34
N GLU A 40 1.04 -15.59 9.43
CA GLU A 40 1.30 -15.42 8.00
C GLU A 40 0.42 -14.33 7.37
N ARG A 41 -0.76 -14.04 7.93
CA ARG A 41 -1.64 -12.94 7.49
C ARG A 41 -0.97 -11.57 7.65
N LEU A 42 -0.01 -11.43 8.57
CA LEU A 42 0.76 -10.21 8.78
C LEU A 42 1.81 -9.96 7.69
N LYS A 43 2.08 -10.94 6.81
CA LYS A 43 2.92 -10.76 5.59
C LYS A 43 2.15 -10.01 4.49
N LEU A 44 1.56 -8.88 4.86
CA LEU A 44 0.61 -8.12 4.06
C LEU A 44 1.24 -7.59 2.77
N ARG A 45 2.50 -7.14 2.81
CA ARG A 45 3.19 -6.58 1.63
C ARG A 45 3.44 -7.65 0.58
N GLU A 46 3.92 -8.82 0.99
CA GLU A 46 4.14 -9.98 0.12
C GLU A 46 2.83 -10.43 -0.51
N TRP A 47 1.78 -10.56 0.31
CA TRP A 47 0.46 -10.92 -0.17
C TRP A 47 -0.11 -9.90 -1.17
N LEU A 48 -0.01 -8.59 -0.88
CA LEU A 48 -0.45 -7.53 -1.80
C LEU A 48 0.31 -7.57 -3.13
N LYS A 49 1.63 -7.81 -3.07
CA LYS A 49 2.49 -7.91 -4.25
C LYS A 49 2.04 -9.05 -5.16
N GLU A 50 1.71 -10.20 -4.58
CA GLU A 50 1.22 -11.39 -5.31
C GLU A 50 -0.18 -11.16 -5.85
N ARG A 51 -1.09 -10.63 -5.03
CA ARG A 51 -2.47 -10.37 -5.43
C ARG A 51 -2.58 -9.33 -6.56
N LEU A 52 -1.84 -8.22 -6.47
CA LEU A 52 -1.78 -7.21 -7.54
C LEU A 52 -1.23 -7.78 -8.87
N ARG A 53 -0.34 -8.77 -8.82
CA ARG A 53 0.14 -9.46 -10.04
C ARG A 53 -0.91 -10.37 -10.61
N HIS A 54 -1.53 -11.17 -9.75
CA HIS A 54 -2.59 -12.10 -10.13
C HIS A 54 -3.73 -11.38 -10.85
N ASP A 55 -4.16 -10.23 -10.31
CA ASP A 55 -5.30 -9.46 -10.83
C ASP A 55 -4.89 -8.43 -11.91
N GLY A 56 -3.63 -8.42 -12.35
CA GLY A 56 -3.18 -7.57 -13.47
C GLY A 56 -2.96 -6.09 -13.14
N HIS A 57 -2.99 -5.70 -11.87
CA HIS A 57 -2.73 -4.32 -11.42
C HIS A 57 -1.24 -4.00 -11.19
N TRP A 58 -0.36 -5.01 -11.25
CA TRP A 58 1.07 -4.85 -11.07
C TRP A 58 1.67 -3.87 -12.09
N GLY A 59 2.52 -2.97 -11.61
CA GLY A 59 3.19 -1.97 -12.43
C GLY A 59 2.45 -0.63 -12.44
N ALA A 60 1.12 -0.65 -12.56
CA ALA A 60 0.29 0.54 -12.35
C ALA A 60 0.19 0.88 -10.85
N ILE A 61 -0.05 -0.13 -10.01
CA ILE A 61 -0.05 0.01 -8.56
C ILE A 61 1.27 -0.55 -8.02
N ARG A 62 1.93 0.24 -7.16
CA ARG A 62 3.09 -0.22 -6.38
C ARG A 62 2.73 -0.30 -4.90
N ALA A 63 2.69 -1.49 -4.34
CA ALA A 63 2.69 -1.68 -2.90
C ALA A 63 4.13 -1.90 -2.40
N THR A 64 4.55 -1.17 -1.36
CA THR A 64 5.88 -1.32 -0.75
C THR A 64 5.84 -1.07 0.75
N GLY A 65 6.85 -1.58 1.45
CA GLY A 65 7.01 -1.40 2.88
C GLY A 65 7.63 -0.04 3.20
N THR A 66 7.26 0.51 4.35
CA THR A 66 7.93 1.65 4.99
C THR A 66 8.23 1.33 6.45
N THR A 67 9.13 2.12 7.03
CA THR A 67 9.26 2.21 8.48
C THR A 67 8.07 2.98 9.07
N CYS A 68 8.18 3.37 10.35
CA CYS A 68 7.17 4.16 11.06
C CYS A 68 6.76 5.41 10.26
N LEU A 69 5.46 5.65 10.18
CA LEU A 69 4.87 6.89 9.61
C LEU A 69 4.38 7.84 10.71
N ASP A 70 4.76 7.60 11.97
CA ASP A 70 4.33 8.32 13.18
C ASP A 70 2.81 8.35 13.44
N VAL A 71 2.07 7.47 12.75
CA VAL A 71 0.61 7.29 12.90
C VAL A 71 0.31 5.82 13.23
N CYS A 72 0.97 5.23 14.22
CA CYS A 72 0.74 3.83 14.61
C CYS A 72 -0.47 3.73 15.55
N ALA A 73 -1.61 3.24 15.05
CA ALA A 73 -2.75 2.88 15.88
C ALA A 73 -2.57 1.48 16.49
N LYS A 74 -2.93 1.33 17.77
CA LYS A 74 -2.77 0.07 18.52
C LYS A 74 -3.49 -1.09 17.79
N GLY A 75 -2.78 -2.18 17.53
CA GLY A 75 -3.35 -3.33 16.82
C GLY A 75 -3.79 -3.11 15.38
N ARG A 76 -3.32 -2.03 14.74
CA ARG A 76 -3.70 -1.70 13.36
C ARG A 76 -2.46 -1.56 12.50
N VAL A 77 -2.64 -1.74 11.19
CA VAL A 77 -1.63 -1.38 10.19
C VAL A 77 -1.99 -0.06 9.53
N THR A 78 -1.01 0.84 9.46
CA THR A 78 -1.15 2.11 8.75
C THR A 78 -0.68 1.96 7.31
N ILE A 79 -1.48 2.43 6.37
CA ILE A 79 -1.20 2.43 4.94
C ILE A 79 -1.42 3.83 4.38
N VAL A 80 -0.40 4.39 3.72
CA VAL A 80 -0.54 5.63 2.96
C VAL A 80 -0.75 5.31 1.48
N LEU A 81 -1.78 5.90 0.89
CA LEU A 81 -2.14 5.77 -0.51
C LEU A 81 -1.85 7.10 -1.20
N GLU A 82 -0.96 7.09 -2.19
CA GLU A 82 -0.52 8.23 -2.98
C GLU A 82 -0.92 7.98 -4.46
N PRO A 83 -2.07 8.53 -4.91
CA PRO A 83 -2.47 8.46 -6.31
C PRO A 83 -1.51 9.24 -7.20
N ALA A 84 -1.13 8.69 -8.36
CA ALA A 84 -0.27 9.39 -9.31
C ALA A 84 -1.04 10.40 -10.20
N ALA A 85 -2.36 10.26 -10.31
CA ALA A 85 -3.20 11.17 -11.08
C ALA A 85 -3.08 12.61 -10.54
N ARG A 86 -2.97 13.59 -11.43
CA ARG A 86 -2.79 15.00 -11.07
C ARG A 86 -4.01 15.49 -10.27
N GLY A 87 -3.85 15.61 -8.95
CA GLY A 87 -4.85 16.17 -8.04
C GLY A 87 -5.40 15.20 -6.99
N GLY A 88 -5.01 13.92 -7.00
CA GLY A 88 -5.34 13.02 -5.89
C GLY A 88 -4.56 13.39 -4.64
N ALA A 89 -5.24 13.68 -3.54
CA ALA A 89 -4.58 13.92 -2.25
C ALA A 89 -4.17 12.58 -1.62
N PRO A 90 -2.96 12.46 -1.05
CA PRO A 90 -2.59 11.29 -0.27
C PRO A 90 -3.59 11.03 0.86
N SER A 91 -3.87 9.75 1.09
CA SER A 91 -4.73 9.29 2.18
C SER A 91 -3.93 8.42 3.14
N CYS A 92 -4.09 8.63 4.45
CA CYS A 92 -3.49 7.80 5.48
C CYS A 92 -4.61 7.03 6.18
N LEU A 93 -4.59 5.70 6.07
CA LEU A 93 -5.66 4.82 6.51
C LEU A 93 -5.11 3.78 7.49
N VAL A 94 -5.95 3.34 8.43
CA VAL A 94 -5.62 2.30 9.42
C VAL A 94 -6.59 1.13 9.30
N PHE A 95 -6.07 -0.09 9.39
CA PHE A 95 -6.84 -1.32 9.15
C PHE A 95 -6.54 -2.39 10.20
N ASP A 96 -7.47 -3.32 10.38
CA ASP A 96 -7.19 -4.62 10.97
C ASP A 96 -6.32 -5.47 10.03
N PRO A 97 -5.06 -5.81 10.37
CA PRO A 97 -4.26 -6.63 9.48
C PRO A 97 -4.71 -8.10 9.43
N LEU A 98 -5.48 -8.58 10.40
CA LEU A 98 -5.94 -9.98 10.44
C LEU A 98 -7.29 -10.16 9.73
N GLU A 99 -8.17 -9.17 9.84
CA GLU A 99 -9.55 -9.24 9.31
C GLU A 99 -9.73 -8.47 7.99
N ASP A 100 -9.02 -7.35 7.78
CA ASP A 100 -9.29 -6.43 6.66
C ASP A 100 -8.42 -6.70 5.43
N ARG A 101 -7.78 -7.87 5.31
CA ARG A 101 -6.79 -8.10 4.24
C ARG A 101 -7.35 -7.86 2.83
N GLU A 102 -8.55 -8.37 2.53
CA GLU A 102 -9.21 -8.11 1.24
C GLU A 102 -9.71 -6.65 1.14
N LEU A 103 -10.24 -6.07 2.22
CA LEU A 103 -10.68 -4.67 2.24
C LEU A 103 -9.52 -3.69 1.96
N ILE A 104 -8.32 -3.98 2.48
CA ILE A 104 -7.09 -3.24 2.20
C ILE A 104 -6.81 -3.29 0.70
N TYR A 105 -6.88 -4.48 0.10
CA TYR A 105 -6.65 -4.66 -1.32
C TYR A 105 -7.66 -3.89 -2.18
N ASP A 106 -8.95 -4.07 -1.91
CA ASP A 106 -10.03 -3.40 -2.65
C ASP A 106 -9.90 -1.87 -2.53
N THR A 107 -9.51 -1.39 -1.35
CA THR A 107 -9.26 0.05 -1.13
C THR A 107 -8.05 0.54 -1.92
N ILE A 108 -6.95 -0.22 -1.94
CA ILE A 108 -5.76 0.09 -2.74
C ILE A 108 -6.13 0.17 -4.23
N VAL A 109 -6.83 -0.84 -4.76
CA VAL A 109 -7.22 -0.89 -6.17
C VAL A 109 -8.17 0.25 -6.50
N ARG A 110 -9.22 0.46 -5.71
CA ARG A 110 -10.18 1.56 -5.92
C ARG A 110 -9.52 2.93 -5.94
N MET A 111 -8.51 3.15 -5.10
CA MET A 111 -7.86 4.45 -4.95
C MET A 111 -6.72 4.67 -5.94
N LEU A 112 -6.03 3.62 -6.37
CA LEU A 112 -4.76 3.72 -7.10
C LEU A 112 -4.77 3.07 -8.49
N ALA A 113 -5.79 2.28 -8.85
CA ALA A 113 -5.91 1.79 -10.22
C ALA A 113 -6.15 2.98 -11.16
N PRO A 114 -5.57 2.95 -12.38
CA PRO A 114 -5.94 3.92 -13.40
C PRO A 114 -7.45 3.89 -13.62
N GLY A 115 -8.10 5.05 -13.58
CA GLY A 115 -9.50 5.15 -14.02
C GLY A 115 -9.63 4.76 -15.49
N GLU A 116 -10.80 4.27 -15.91
CA GLU A 116 -11.11 4.17 -17.34
C GLU A 116 -10.86 5.54 -17.98
N ARG A 117 -10.06 5.56 -19.06
CA ARG A 117 -10.04 6.73 -19.94
C ARG A 117 -11.45 6.89 -20.50
N VAL A 118 -12.19 7.85 -19.98
CA VAL A 118 -13.29 8.42 -20.76
C VAL A 118 -12.62 9.27 -21.82
N ASP A 119 -12.35 8.67 -22.97
CA ASP A 119 -12.07 9.43 -24.18
C ASP A 119 -13.34 10.24 -24.48
N VAL A 120 -13.33 11.52 -24.11
CA VAL A 120 -14.39 12.46 -24.49
C VAL A 120 -14.27 12.68 -26.01
N PRO A 121 -15.33 12.43 -26.80
CA PRO A 121 -15.34 12.69 -28.24
C PRO A 121 -15.01 14.14 -28.60
#